data_AF-A0A6G2VKQ2-F1
#
_entry.id   AF-A0A6G2VKQ2-F1
#
_cell.length_a   1.000
_cell.length_b   1.000
_cell.length_c   1.000
_cell.angle_alpha   90.00
_cell.angle_beta   90.00
_cell.angle_gamma   90.00
#
_symmetry.space_group_name_H-M   'P 1'
#
loop_
_entity.id
_entity.type
_entity.pdbx_description
1 polymer ?
#
loop_
_entity_poly.entity_id
_entity_poly.type
_entity_poly.pdbx_seq_one_letter_code
_entity_poly.pdbx_strand_id
1 'polypeptide(L)'
;MTVRSFARRIRPRVERKAAERVWQLRTMRRRRRAAVTDPVLRPVAVRGQQFYGRVVDRFTAVEAAASNLDLVVSALEQEGISYFLVPPSRTRYTVGVNVVDRERFLAALEARNAGTAVFIGRPLPGGQLKHPALFLDGVLPAQLRTAPVLRVGENLLGPAGQLLAGPELACDIEFWEDGAQLLATPEGPRRLAKVQPQASEDVFAESLITPRNNGVTDVLPASEQKPATVRVGDREVPSFVPLTLPTVNQVTFPVDIVYTWVDGEEPAMRAKRARYQEGGIAEILDKETNASRYTSHDELKYSLRSLAMYADFVRHIYIVTDGQKPHWLDDSAPGITVVDHRDIFPADVLPVFNSHAIE
;
A
#
# COMPACT_ATOMS: atom_id res chain seq x y z
N MET A 1 -23.71 24.41 -37.40
CA MET A 1 -23.76 23.11 -36.67
C MET A 1 -25.23 22.71 -36.58
N THR A 2 -25.68 21.64 -37.26
CA THR A 2 -27.11 21.28 -37.35
C THR A 2 -27.57 20.46 -36.15
N VAL A 3 -28.85 20.55 -35.76
CA VAL A 3 -29.46 19.77 -34.65
C VAL A 3 -29.23 18.27 -34.81
N ARG A 4 -29.24 17.76 -36.06
CA ARG A 4 -28.89 16.36 -36.38
C ARG A 4 -27.43 16.02 -36.06
N SER A 5 -26.48 16.91 -36.35
CA SER A 5 -25.06 16.72 -36.02
C SER A 5 -24.80 16.74 -34.50
N PHE A 6 -25.53 17.58 -33.76
CA PHE A 6 -25.47 17.66 -32.30
C PHE A 6 -26.06 16.41 -31.64
N ALA A 7 -27.24 15.98 -32.08
CA ALA A 7 -27.89 14.76 -31.59
C ALA A 7 -27.05 13.50 -31.87
N ARG A 8 -26.44 13.39 -33.06
CA ARG A 8 -25.54 12.27 -33.41
C ARG A 8 -24.28 12.23 -32.54
N ARG A 9 -23.81 13.39 -32.07
CA ARG A 9 -22.64 13.52 -31.18
C ARG A 9 -22.97 13.25 -29.71
N ILE A 10 -24.20 13.53 -29.28
CA ILE A 10 -24.64 13.42 -27.87
C ILE A 10 -25.29 12.08 -27.54
N ARG A 11 -25.99 11.46 -28.49
CA ARG A 11 -26.70 10.20 -28.28
C ARG A 11 -25.80 9.09 -27.70
N PRO A 12 -24.57 8.83 -28.20
CA PRO A 12 -23.68 7.84 -27.60
C PRO A 12 -23.29 8.18 -26.15
N ARG A 13 -23.18 9.47 -25.82
CA ARG A 13 -22.84 9.94 -24.47
C ARG A 13 -24.01 9.77 -23.50
N VAL A 14 -25.25 9.98 -23.97
CA VAL A 14 -26.48 9.77 -23.18
C VAL A 14 -26.73 8.29 -22.97
N GLU A 15 -26.59 7.47 -24.02
CA GLU A 15 -26.70 6.01 -23.93
C GLU A 15 -25.65 5.43 -22.97
N ARG A 16 -24.39 5.90 -23.04
CA ARG A 16 -23.35 5.51 -22.09
C ARG A 16 -23.69 5.90 -20.65
N LYS A 17 -24.17 7.12 -20.42
CA LYS A 17 -24.57 7.60 -19.09
C LYS A 17 -25.77 6.82 -18.52
N ALA A 18 -26.72 6.42 -19.39
CA ALA A 18 -27.84 5.58 -19.01
C ALA A 18 -27.38 4.16 -18.65
N ALA A 19 -26.49 3.56 -19.46
CA ALA A 19 -25.89 2.26 -19.20
C ALA A 19 -25.08 2.25 -17.88
N GLU A 20 -24.30 3.30 -17.62
CA GLU A 20 -23.57 3.51 -16.36
C GLU A 20 -24.53 3.56 -15.16
N ARG A 21 -25.65 4.28 -15.25
CA ARG A 21 -26.67 4.35 -14.18
C ARG A 21 -27.35 3.00 -13.93
N VAL A 22 -27.70 2.27 -14.99
CA VAL A 22 -28.30 0.94 -14.86
C VAL A 22 -27.31 -0.04 -14.24
N TRP A 23 -26.04 0.01 -14.65
CA TRP A 23 -24.96 -0.78 -14.06
C TRP A 23 -24.81 -0.45 -12.56
N GLN A 24 -24.78 0.82 -12.17
CA GLN A 24 -24.72 1.25 -10.77
C GLN A 24 -25.87 0.70 -9.92
N LEU A 25 -27.11 0.75 -10.42
CA LEU A 25 -28.27 0.22 -9.67
C LEU A 25 -28.22 -1.30 -9.53
N ARG A 26 -27.81 -2.03 -10.58
CA ARG A 26 -27.68 -3.49 -10.56
C ARG A 26 -26.57 -3.94 -9.61
N THR A 27 -25.42 -3.29 -9.65
CA THR A 27 -24.27 -3.58 -8.79
C THR A 27 -24.58 -3.27 -7.32
N MET A 28 -25.23 -2.15 -7.02
CA MET A 28 -25.67 -1.85 -5.64
C MET A 28 -26.54 -2.95 -5.04
N ARG A 29 -27.48 -3.53 -5.82
CA ARG A 29 -28.33 -4.63 -5.35
C ARG A 29 -27.51 -5.91 -5.07
N ARG A 30 -26.60 -6.27 -5.99
CA ARG A 30 -25.73 -7.46 -5.82
C ARG A 30 -24.84 -7.32 -4.59
N ARG A 31 -24.20 -6.17 -4.44
CA ARG A 31 -23.31 -5.86 -3.32
C ARG A 31 -24.05 -5.90 -1.98
N ARG A 32 -25.23 -5.29 -1.89
CA ARG A 32 -26.08 -5.36 -0.67
C ARG A 32 -26.47 -6.80 -0.34
N ARG A 33 -26.88 -7.58 -1.35
CA ARG A 33 -27.20 -9.00 -1.15
C ARG A 33 -26.00 -9.77 -0.62
N ALA A 34 -24.82 -9.57 -1.21
CA ALA A 34 -23.58 -10.23 -0.78
C ALA A 34 -23.25 -9.93 0.69
N ALA A 35 -23.33 -8.66 1.12
CA ALA A 35 -23.05 -8.30 2.51
C ALA A 35 -24.12 -8.76 3.52
N VAL A 36 -25.32 -9.10 3.06
CA VAL A 36 -26.34 -9.75 3.92
C VAL A 36 -26.05 -11.25 4.05
N THR A 37 -25.52 -11.88 3.01
CA THR A 37 -25.25 -13.33 2.99
C THR A 37 -23.88 -13.71 3.56
N ASP A 38 -22.91 -12.81 3.49
CA ASP A 38 -21.56 -13.00 3.99
C ASP A 38 -21.31 -12.09 5.21
N PRO A 39 -21.28 -12.64 6.44
CA PRO A 39 -21.18 -11.85 7.66
C PRO A 39 -19.82 -11.15 7.85
N VAL A 40 -18.77 -11.60 7.14
CA VAL A 40 -17.47 -10.94 7.18
C VAL A 40 -17.36 -9.81 6.17
N LEU A 41 -18.31 -9.67 5.24
CA LEU A 41 -18.30 -8.62 4.23
C LEU A 41 -19.06 -7.38 4.71
N ARG A 42 -18.39 -6.24 4.81
CA ARG A 42 -18.99 -4.96 5.22
C ARG A 42 -18.77 -3.85 4.19
N PRO A 43 -19.74 -2.93 4.02
CA PRO A 43 -19.53 -1.73 3.21
C PRO A 43 -18.47 -0.83 3.85
N VAL A 44 -17.62 -0.21 3.02
CA VAL A 44 -16.59 0.71 3.48
C VAL A 44 -16.41 1.87 2.50
N ALA A 45 -16.16 3.06 3.02
CA ALA A 45 -15.80 4.23 2.23
C ALA A 45 -14.28 4.41 2.25
N VAL A 46 -13.65 4.37 1.07
CA VAL A 46 -12.21 4.58 0.94
C VAL A 46 -11.98 5.78 0.04
N ARG A 47 -11.38 6.85 0.58
CA ARG A 47 -11.12 8.12 -0.14
C ARG A 47 -12.35 8.68 -0.89
N GLY A 48 -13.52 8.58 -0.26
CA GLY A 48 -14.81 9.03 -0.81
C GLY A 48 -15.48 8.06 -1.79
N GLN A 49 -14.88 6.89 -2.05
CA GLN A 49 -15.41 5.86 -2.94
C GLN A 49 -16.01 4.70 -2.14
N GLN A 50 -17.16 4.19 -2.58
CA GLN A 50 -17.87 3.11 -1.90
C GLN A 50 -17.39 1.74 -2.38
N PHE A 51 -16.85 0.97 -1.44
CA PHE A 51 -16.37 -0.39 -1.62
C PHE A 51 -17.02 -1.34 -0.61
N TYR A 52 -16.61 -2.60 -0.67
CA TYR A 52 -16.83 -3.58 0.37
C TYR A 52 -15.48 -4.13 0.81
N GLY A 53 -15.37 -4.48 2.08
CA GLY A 53 -14.16 -5.04 2.66
C GLY A 53 -14.50 -6.22 3.58
N ARG A 54 -13.50 -7.07 3.78
CA ARG A 54 -13.62 -8.26 4.60
C ARG A 54 -13.08 -8.01 5.98
N VAL A 55 -13.86 -8.35 6.99
CA VAL A 55 -13.46 -8.28 8.40
C VAL A 55 -12.46 -9.39 8.69
N VAL A 56 -11.32 -9.01 9.26
CA VAL A 56 -10.26 -9.91 9.70
C VAL A 56 -9.99 -9.71 11.19
N ASP A 57 -9.52 -10.76 11.85
CA ASP A 57 -9.11 -10.76 13.26
C ASP A 57 -7.62 -10.44 13.43
N ARG A 58 -6.81 -10.71 12.40
CA ARG A 58 -5.38 -10.40 12.33
C ARG A 58 -5.05 -9.69 11.02
N PHE A 59 -4.02 -8.85 11.08
CA PHE A 59 -3.61 -8.05 9.94
C PHE A 59 -2.14 -7.67 10.02
N THR A 60 -1.42 -7.89 8.93
CA THR A 60 -0.18 -7.18 8.63
C THR A 60 -0.25 -6.63 7.20
N ALA A 61 0.40 -5.50 6.96
CA ALA A 61 0.41 -4.85 5.66
C ALA A 61 1.13 -5.69 4.60
N VAL A 62 2.16 -6.44 5.00
CA VAL A 62 2.94 -7.28 4.08
C VAL A 62 2.19 -8.54 3.68
N GLU A 63 1.49 -9.22 4.60
CA GLU A 63 0.62 -10.34 4.22
C GLU A 63 -0.52 -9.86 3.31
N ALA A 64 -1.12 -8.70 3.60
CA ALA A 64 -2.16 -8.13 2.77
C ALA A 64 -1.65 -7.81 1.35
N ALA A 65 -0.46 -7.20 1.23
CA ALA A 65 0.16 -6.92 -0.06
C ALA A 65 0.52 -8.21 -0.81
N ALA A 66 1.07 -9.22 -0.13
CA ALA A 66 1.41 -10.52 -0.71
C ALA A 66 0.16 -11.29 -1.17
N SER A 67 -0.93 -11.25 -0.41
CA SER A 67 -2.21 -11.84 -0.81
C SER A 67 -2.80 -11.14 -2.04
N ASN A 68 -2.69 -9.80 -2.13
CA ASN A 68 -3.13 -9.07 -3.32
C ASN A 68 -2.28 -9.40 -4.56
N LEU A 69 -0.98 -9.63 -4.38
CA LEU A 69 -0.11 -10.13 -5.46
C LEU A 69 -0.55 -11.53 -5.89
N ASP A 70 -0.86 -12.42 -4.94
CA ASP A 70 -1.30 -13.79 -5.21
C ASP A 70 -2.57 -13.85 -6.08
N LEU A 71 -3.54 -12.96 -5.84
CA LEU A 71 -4.74 -12.84 -6.68
C LEU A 71 -4.42 -12.63 -8.16
N VAL A 72 -3.36 -11.85 -8.44
CA VAL A 72 -2.91 -11.52 -9.80
C VAL A 72 -2.05 -12.64 -10.37
N VAL A 73 -1.03 -13.07 -9.64
CA VAL A 73 -0.06 -14.06 -10.08
C VAL A 73 -0.73 -15.40 -10.33
N SER A 74 -1.61 -15.84 -9.44
CA SER A 74 -2.31 -17.11 -9.62
C SER A 74 -3.25 -17.11 -10.83
N ALA A 75 -3.77 -15.95 -11.26
CA ALA A 75 -4.54 -15.85 -12.50
C ALA A 75 -3.65 -15.90 -13.76
N LEU A 76 -2.42 -15.38 -13.68
CA LEU A 76 -1.43 -15.46 -14.77
C LEU A 76 -0.89 -16.89 -14.93
N GLU A 77 -0.50 -17.53 -13.84
CA GLU A 77 0.04 -18.90 -13.82
C GLU A 77 -0.99 -19.91 -14.32
N GLN A 78 -2.27 -19.75 -13.96
CA GLN A 78 -3.35 -20.64 -14.41
C GLN A 78 -3.49 -20.68 -15.94
N GLU A 79 -3.20 -19.57 -16.64
CA GLU A 79 -3.27 -19.47 -18.10
C GLU A 79 -1.91 -19.64 -18.79
N GLY A 80 -0.84 -19.90 -18.02
CA GLY A 80 0.52 -19.94 -18.55
C GLY A 80 0.97 -18.62 -19.18
N ILE A 81 0.49 -17.48 -18.67
CA ILE A 81 0.87 -16.15 -19.14
C ILE A 81 2.21 -15.78 -18.51
N SER A 82 3.15 -15.31 -19.34
CA SER A 82 4.43 -14.80 -18.84
C SER A 82 4.26 -13.45 -18.16
N TYR A 83 4.92 -13.27 -17.02
CA TYR A 83 4.88 -12.04 -16.24
C TYR A 83 6.20 -11.84 -15.50
N PHE A 84 6.39 -10.65 -14.97
CA PHE A 84 7.56 -10.32 -14.17
C PHE A 84 7.20 -9.31 -13.08
N LEU A 85 7.88 -9.39 -11.94
CA LEU A 85 7.75 -8.40 -10.88
C LEU A 85 8.54 -7.14 -11.26
N VAL A 86 7.88 -5.99 -11.18
CA VAL A 86 8.49 -4.66 -11.27
C VAL A 86 8.82 -4.20 -9.84
N PRO A 87 9.93 -3.49 -9.58
CA PRO A 87 10.30 -3.08 -8.23
C PRO A 87 9.13 -2.47 -7.46
N PRO A 88 8.90 -2.91 -6.22
CA PRO A 88 7.74 -2.48 -5.45
C PRO A 88 7.82 -0.98 -5.13
N SER A 89 6.65 -0.35 -5.07
CA SER A 89 6.52 1.04 -4.61
C SER A 89 6.09 1.00 -3.15
N ARG A 90 7.00 1.31 -2.23
CA ARG A 90 6.78 1.23 -0.77
C ARG A 90 6.43 -0.20 -0.35
N THR A 91 5.16 -0.50 -0.14
CA THR A 91 4.63 -1.83 0.26
C THR A 91 3.72 -2.48 -0.78
N ARG A 92 3.51 -1.82 -1.94
CA ARG A 92 2.69 -2.36 -3.04
C ARG A 92 3.54 -3.09 -4.07
N TYR A 93 3.09 -4.27 -4.47
CA TYR A 93 3.63 -5.00 -5.63
C TYR A 93 3.05 -4.51 -6.96
N THR A 94 3.89 -4.59 -8.00
CA THR A 94 3.53 -4.28 -9.37
C THR A 94 3.98 -5.42 -10.28
N VAL A 95 3.08 -5.93 -11.10
CA VAL A 95 3.36 -7.00 -12.06
C VAL A 95 3.33 -6.44 -13.48
N GLY A 96 4.39 -6.69 -14.24
CA GLY A 96 4.44 -6.46 -15.68
C GLY A 96 3.91 -7.67 -16.43
N VAL A 97 3.02 -7.43 -17.39
CA VAL A 97 2.45 -8.42 -18.30
C VAL A 97 2.53 -7.85 -19.72
N ASN A 98 2.87 -8.66 -20.72
CA ASN A 98 2.83 -8.18 -22.10
C ASN A 98 1.37 -7.88 -22.51
N VAL A 99 1.16 -6.73 -23.17
CA VAL A 99 -0.15 -6.26 -23.63
C VAL A 99 -0.87 -7.27 -24.53
N VAL A 100 -0.13 -8.11 -25.28
CA VAL A 100 -0.71 -9.14 -26.15
C VAL A 100 -1.53 -10.17 -25.36
N ASP A 101 -1.18 -10.39 -24.08
CA ASP A 101 -1.86 -11.32 -23.18
C ASP A 101 -3.03 -10.68 -22.42
N ARG A 102 -3.29 -9.38 -22.62
CA ARG A 102 -4.27 -8.63 -21.83
C ARG A 102 -5.65 -9.28 -21.81
N GLU A 103 -6.19 -9.66 -22.95
CA GLU A 103 -7.54 -10.23 -23.01
C GLU A 103 -7.65 -11.57 -22.29
N ARG A 104 -6.66 -12.44 -22.50
CA ARG A 104 -6.55 -13.75 -21.83
C ARG A 104 -6.41 -13.57 -20.31
N PHE A 105 -5.52 -12.68 -19.87
CA PHE A 105 -5.33 -12.38 -18.46
C PHE A 105 -6.59 -11.82 -17.80
N LEU A 106 -7.26 -10.85 -18.43
CA LEU A 106 -8.49 -10.26 -17.88
C LEU A 106 -9.62 -11.30 -17.76
N ALA A 107 -9.74 -12.20 -18.74
CA ALA A 107 -10.71 -13.28 -18.68
C ALA A 107 -10.43 -14.23 -17.49
N ALA A 108 -9.18 -14.62 -17.29
CA ALA A 108 -8.77 -15.46 -16.16
C ALA A 108 -8.98 -14.79 -14.81
N LEU A 109 -8.64 -13.50 -14.72
CA LEU A 109 -8.84 -12.71 -13.51
C LEU A 109 -10.33 -12.55 -13.18
N GLU A 110 -11.18 -12.31 -14.20
CA GLU A 110 -12.64 -12.26 -14.07
C GLU A 110 -13.23 -13.60 -13.62
N ALA A 111 -12.80 -14.72 -14.23
CA ALA A 111 -13.29 -16.05 -13.89
C ALA A 111 -12.92 -16.47 -12.47
N ARG A 112 -11.65 -16.27 -12.09
CA ARG A 112 -11.12 -16.67 -10.77
C ARG A 112 -11.76 -15.90 -9.61
N ASN A 113 -12.05 -14.62 -9.82
CA ASN A 113 -12.58 -13.74 -8.77
C ASN A 113 -14.10 -13.55 -8.87
N ALA A 114 -14.80 -14.27 -9.75
CA ALA A 114 -16.23 -14.12 -9.95
C ALA A 114 -17.01 -14.25 -8.64
N GLY A 115 -17.86 -13.27 -8.33
CA GLY A 115 -18.66 -13.29 -7.10
C GLY A 115 -17.95 -12.80 -5.84
N THR A 116 -16.65 -12.49 -5.90
CA THR A 116 -15.87 -11.99 -4.76
C THR A 116 -15.90 -10.47 -4.63
N ALA A 117 -15.57 -9.97 -3.43
CA ALA A 117 -15.44 -8.54 -3.15
C ALA A 117 -14.08 -7.95 -3.54
N VAL A 118 -13.24 -8.71 -4.26
CA VAL A 118 -12.02 -8.19 -4.87
C VAL A 118 -12.40 -7.01 -5.77
N PHE A 119 -11.73 -5.88 -5.58
CA PHE A 119 -11.92 -4.70 -6.40
C PHE A 119 -10.93 -4.64 -7.56
N ILE A 120 -11.33 -3.93 -8.61
CA ILE A 120 -10.48 -3.57 -9.72
C ILE A 120 -10.77 -2.13 -10.16
N GLY A 121 -9.74 -1.42 -10.60
CA GLY A 121 -9.90 -0.10 -11.20
C GLY A 121 -8.62 0.40 -11.84
N ARG A 122 -8.70 1.51 -12.57
CA ARG A 122 -7.50 2.19 -13.08
C ARG A 122 -6.94 3.12 -11.98
N PRO A 123 -5.70 2.95 -11.53
CA PRO A 123 -5.14 3.80 -10.48
C PRO A 123 -5.00 5.26 -10.94
N LEU A 124 -5.27 6.19 -10.03
CA LEU A 124 -5.07 7.64 -10.18
C LEU A 124 -4.06 8.16 -9.14
N PRO A 125 -3.43 9.32 -9.40
CA PRO A 125 -2.71 10.07 -8.37
C PRO A 125 -3.60 10.27 -7.13
N GLY A 126 -2.99 10.27 -5.94
CA GLY A 126 -3.75 10.39 -4.70
C GLY A 126 -4.55 9.15 -4.32
N GLY A 127 -4.23 7.97 -4.89
CA GLY A 127 -4.71 6.66 -4.44
C GLY A 127 -6.19 6.36 -4.71
N GLN A 128 -6.86 7.19 -5.51
CA GLN A 128 -8.21 6.91 -6.00
C GLN A 128 -8.17 5.94 -7.18
N LEU A 129 -9.30 5.28 -7.43
CA LEU A 129 -9.51 4.44 -8.60
C LEU A 129 -10.47 5.10 -9.58
N LYS A 130 -10.10 5.14 -10.86
CA LYS A 130 -10.99 5.47 -11.96
C LYS A 130 -11.74 4.21 -12.41
N HIS A 131 -13.04 4.33 -12.61
CA HIS A 131 -13.93 3.21 -12.95
C HIS A 131 -13.82 2.02 -11.97
N PRO A 132 -13.92 2.26 -10.64
CA PRO A 132 -13.83 1.18 -9.66
C PRO A 132 -14.99 0.20 -9.84
N ALA A 133 -14.69 -1.10 -9.77
CA ALA A 133 -15.66 -2.19 -9.82
C ALA A 133 -15.25 -3.29 -8.84
N LEU A 134 -16.18 -4.18 -8.53
CA LEU A 134 -15.93 -5.41 -7.79
C LEU A 134 -16.19 -6.61 -8.71
N PHE A 135 -15.47 -7.72 -8.56
CA PHE A 135 -15.74 -8.90 -9.37
C PHE A 135 -17.13 -9.51 -9.11
N LEU A 136 -17.73 -9.30 -7.94
CA LEU A 136 -19.13 -9.65 -7.66
C LEU A 136 -20.16 -8.85 -8.47
N ASP A 137 -19.75 -7.74 -9.09
CA ASP A 137 -20.60 -6.96 -9.99
C ASP A 137 -20.95 -7.76 -11.27
N GLY A 138 -20.12 -8.77 -11.61
CA GLY A 138 -20.30 -9.72 -12.70
C GLY A 138 -19.87 -9.22 -14.08
N VAL A 139 -20.03 -7.92 -14.37
CA VAL A 139 -19.51 -7.33 -15.62
C VAL A 139 -18.69 -6.10 -15.28
N LEU A 140 -17.41 -6.15 -15.63
CA LEU A 140 -16.48 -5.04 -15.43
C LEU A 140 -16.74 -3.87 -16.43
N PRO A 141 -16.49 -2.62 -16.03
CA PRO A 141 -16.55 -1.48 -16.95
C PRO A 141 -15.62 -1.66 -18.16
N ALA A 142 -16.15 -1.43 -19.37
CA ALA A 142 -15.41 -1.61 -20.61
C ALA A 142 -14.11 -0.78 -20.70
N GLN A 143 -14.06 0.36 -20.01
CA GLN A 143 -12.88 1.23 -19.94
C GLN A 143 -11.68 0.58 -19.22
N LEU A 144 -11.92 -0.44 -18.39
CA LEU A 144 -10.84 -1.19 -17.75
C LEU A 144 -10.14 -2.11 -18.73
N ARG A 145 -10.84 -2.60 -19.77
CA ARG A 145 -10.28 -3.53 -20.78
C ARG A 145 -9.18 -2.90 -21.65
N THR A 146 -9.08 -1.58 -21.67
CA THR A 146 -8.04 -0.84 -22.43
C THR A 146 -7.15 0.01 -21.53
N ALA A 147 -7.29 -0.12 -20.21
CA ALA A 147 -6.47 0.65 -19.28
C ALA A 147 -5.01 0.16 -19.35
N PRO A 148 -4.03 1.08 -19.42
CA PRO A 148 -2.62 0.70 -19.50
C PRO A 148 -2.09 0.15 -18.17
N VAL A 149 -2.76 0.53 -17.06
CA VAL A 149 -2.49 0.03 -15.71
C VAL A 149 -3.82 -0.25 -15.03
N LEU A 150 -3.89 -1.38 -14.34
CA LEU A 150 -5.00 -1.77 -13.48
C LEU A 150 -4.49 -1.96 -12.05
N ARG A 151 -5.37 -1.79 -11.08
CA ARG A 151 -5.10 -2.10 -9.68
C ARG A 151 -6.16 -3.06 -9.17
N VAL A 152 -5.71 -4.15 -8.56
CA VAL A 152 -6.54 -5.25 -8.09
C VAL A 152 -6.19 -5.59 -6.65
N GLY A 153 -7.20 -5.78 -5.81
CA GLY A 153 -6.98 -6.25 -4.46
C GLY A 153 -8.24 -6.26 -3.62
N GLU A 154 -8.06 -6.44 -2.32
CA GLU A 154 -9.15 -6.49 -1.35
C GLU A 154 -9.03 -5.37 -0.32
N ASN A 155 -10.17 -4.92 0.20
CA ASN A 155 -10.19 -4.08 1.38
C ASN A 155 -10.29 -4.97 2.61
N LEU A 156 -9.38 -4.81 3.57
CA LEU A 156 -9.42 -5.53 4.84
C LEU A 156 -9.86 -4.58 5.95
N LEU A 157 -10.76 -5.06 6.80
CA LEU A 157 -11.38 -4.31 7.88
C LEU A 157 -11.08 -4.96 9.21
N GLY A 158 -10.91 -4.15 10.26
CA GLY A 158 -10.84 -4.66 11.62
C GLY A 158 -12.23 -5.03 12.15
N PRO A 159 -12.32 -5.61 13.35
CA PRO A 159 -13.58 -6.07 13.94
C PRO A 159 -14.66 -4.98 14.06
N ALA A 160 -14.25 -3.73 14.29
CA ALA A 160 -15.15 -2.58 14.36
C ALA A 160 -15.50 -1.98 12.99
N GLY A 161 -15.04 -2.58 11.89
CA GLY A 161 -15.26 -2.11 10.52
C GLY A 161 -14.32 -0.99 10.07
N GLN A 162 -13.29 -0.68 10.85
CA GLN A 162 -12.25 0.28 10.48
C GLN A 162 -11.39 -0.27 9.34
N LEU A 163 -11.02 0.58 8.38
CA LEU A 163 -10.17 0.19 7.26
C LEU A 163 -8.74 -0.10 7.76
N LEU A 164 -8.26 -1.31 7.53
CA LEU A 164 -6.87 -1.72 7.82
C LEU A 164 -6.01 -1.71 6.55
N ALA A 165 -6.58 -2.16 5.44
CA ALA A 165 -5.95 -2.11 4.12
C ALA A 165 -6.96 -1.75 3.03
N GLY A 166 -6.53 -0.91 2.11
CA GLY A 166 -7.27 -0.57 0.90
C GLY A 166 -6.39 -0.53 -0.35
N PRO A 167 -6.75 0.30 -1.34
CA PRO A 167 -6.04 0.41 -2.62
C PRO A 167 -4.56 0.79 -2.55
N GLU A 168 -4.04 1.23 -1.41
CA GLU A 168 -2.61 1.46 -1.22
C GLU A 168 -1.77 0.17 -1.16
N LEU A 169 -2.34 -0.94 -0.69
CA LEU A 169 -1.68 -2.26 -0.59
C LEU A 169 -2.09 -3.26 -1.70
N ALA A 170 -3.01 -2.88 -2.57
CA ALA A 170 -3.43 -3.69 -3.72
C ALA A 170 -2.33 -3.82 -4.78
N CYS A 171 -2.40 -4.83 -5.64
CA CYS A 171 -1.41 -5.07 -6.69
C CYS A 171 -1.69 -4.20 -7.93
N ASP A 172 -0.66 -3.51 -8.44
CA ASP A 172 -0.72 -2.89 -9.76
C ASP A 172 -0.38 -3.94 -10.84
N ILE A 173 -1.10 -3.89 -11.97
CA ILE A 173 -0.78 -4.62 -13.20
C ILE A 173 -0.44 -3.60 -14.27
N GLU A 174 0.77 -3.66 -14.79
CA GLU A 174 1.25 -2.85 -15.90
C GLU A 174 1.20 -3.70 -17.18
N PHE A 175 0.52 -3.21 -18.21
CA PHE A 175 0.55 -3.84 -19.53
C PHE A 175 1.68 -3.23 -20.36
N TRP A 176 2.80 -3.94 -20.44
CA TRP A 176 4.00 -3.54 -21.19
C TRP A 176 3.83 -3.88 -22.67
N GLU A 177 4.39 -3.04 -23.54
CA GLU A 177 4.23 -3.15 -24.99
C GLU A 177 5.56 -3.51 -25.65
N ASP A 178 5.53 -4.34 -26.68
CA ASP A 178 6.72 -4.59 -27.50
C ASP A 178 7.06 -3.32 -28.30
N GLY A 179 8.30 -2.84 -28.19
CA GLY A 179 8.70 -1.56 -28.77
C GLY A 179 8.57 -1.52 -30.30
N ALA A 180 8.88 -2.61 -30.99
CA ALA A 180 8.67 -2.73 -32.44
C ALA A 180 7.19 -2.59 -32.83
N GLN A 181 6.28 -3.20 -32.06
CA GLN A 181 4.84 -3.06 -32.29
C GLN A 181 4.37 -1.63 -32.01
N LEU A 182 4.90 -1.02 -30.94
CA LEU A 182 4.57 0.36 -30.58
C LEU A 182 5.07 1.36 -31.63
N LEU A 183 6.27 1.17 -32.20
CA LEU A 183 6.81 1.99 -33.30
C LEU A 183 5.97 1.92 -34.57
N ALA A 184 5.31 0.79 -34.83
CA ALA A 184 4.39 0.65 -35.96
C ALA A 184 3.08 1.44 -35.77
N THR A 185 2.82 1.99 -34.58
CA THR A 185 1.64 2.82 -34.31
C THR A 185 1.94 4.32 -34.50
N PRO A 186 0.92 5.16 -34.75
CA PRO A 186 1.08 6.63 -34.78
C PRO A 186 1.63 7.21 -33.46
N GLU A 187 1.47 6.51 -32.35
CA GLU A 187 1.95 6.89 -31.03
C GLU A 187 3.44 6.56 -30.81
N GLY A 188 4.00 5.62 -31.58
CA GLY A 188 5.35 5.09 -31.42
C GLY A 188 6.45 6.14 -31.35
N PRO A 189 6.63 6.97 -32.40
CA PRO A 189 7.65 8.03 -32.38
C PRO A 189 7.49 9.02 -31.22
N ARG A 190 6.24 9.28 -30.79
CA ARG A 190 5.96 10.16 -29.65
C ARG A 190 6.31 9.51 -28.31
N ARG A 191 6.19 8.19 -28.20
CA ARG A 191 6.63 7.42 -27.03
C ARG A 191 8.15 7.36 -26.98
N LEU A 192 8.81 7.05 -28.10
CA LEU A 192 10.28 7.05 -28.22
C LEU A 192 10.90 8.41 -27.85
N ALA A 193 10.29 9.52 -28.24
CA ALA A 193 10.80 10.85 -27.89
C ALA A 193 10.65 11.22 -26.39
N LYS A 194 9.98 10.39 -25.59
CA LYS A 194 9.68 10.67 -24.17
C LYS A 194 10.39 9.74 -23.19
N VAL A 195 10.94 8.62 -23.66
CA VAL A 195 11.60 7.67 -22.76
C VAL A 195 12.88 8.24 -22.20
N GLN A 196 13.16 7.96 -20.93
CA GLN A 196 14.40 8.35 -20.27
C GLN A 196 15.10 7.15 -19.62
N PRO A 197 16.44 7.00 -19.82
CA PRO A 197 17.30 7.78 -20.73
C PRO A 197 16.86 7.63 -22.20
N GLN A 198 17.26 8.58 -23.06
CA GLN A 198 16.88 8.55 -24.48
C GLN A 198 17.46 7.29 -25.13
N ALA A 199 16.57 6.40 -25.60
CA ALA A 199 16.94 5.23 -26.37
C ALA A 199 17.07 5.58 -27.87
N SER A 200 17.91 4.83 -28.59
CA SER A 200 17.85 4.80 -30.06
C SER A 200 16.61 4.06 -30.51
N GLU A 201 16.22 4.24 -31.78
CA GLU A 201 15.07 3.54 -32.36
C GLU A 201 15.26 2.02 -32.34
N ASP A 202 16.47 1.52 -32.66
CA ASP A 202 16.79 0.09 -32.65
C ASP A 202 16.65 -0.51 -31.24
N VAL A 203 17.24 0.15 -30.23
CA VAL A 203 17.13 -0.31 -28.83
C VAL A 203 15.67 -0.29 -28.40
N PHE A 204 14.92 0.76 -28.72
CA PHE A 204 13.51 0.85 -28.40
C PHE A 204 12.72 -0.27 -29.06
N ALA A 205 12.96 -0.56 -30.34
CA ALA A 205 12.28 -1.62 -31.08
C ALA A 205 12.46 -3.00 -30.43
N GLU A 206 13.66 -3.28 -29.90
CA GLU A 206 14.03 -4.53 -29.22
C GLU A 206 13.74 -4.54 -27.71
N SER A 207 12.91 -3.62 -27.22
CA SER A 207 12.63 -3.47 -25.79
C SER A 207 11.16 -3.74 -25.45
N LEU A 208 10.94 -4.11 -24.18
CA LEU A 208 9.64 -3.95 -23.55
C LEU A 208 9.50 -2.50 -23.07
N ILE A 209 8.38 -1.86 -23.39
CA ILE A 209 8.10 -0.46 -23.09
C ILE A 209 7.04 -0.38 -21.99
N THR A 210 7.35 0.34 -20.91
CA THR A 210 6.43 0.49 -19.79
C THR A 210 5.18 1.30 -20.17
N PRO A 211 3.98 0.97 -19.64
CA PRO A 211 2.77 1.75 -19.91
C PRO A 211 2.81 3.17 -19.32
N ARG A 212 3.64 3.42 -18.30
CA ARG A 212 3.74 4.69 -17.57
C ARG A 212 5.17 4.90 -17.07
N ASN A 213 5.55 6.14 -16.77
CA ASN A 213 6.75 6.34 -15.94
C ASN A 213 6.46 5.73 -14.55
N ASN A 214 7.14 4.62 -14.26
CA ASN A 214 7.02 3.87 -13.00
C ASN A 214 8.16 4.19 -12.02
N GLY A 215 9.05 5.12 -12.37
CA GLY A 215 10.21 5.51 -11.57
C GLY A 215 11.34 4.48 -11.54
N VAL A 216 11.24 3.41 -12.33
CA VAL A 216 12.26 2.35 -12.41
C VAL A 216 12.91 2.37 -13.79
N THR A 217 12.13 2.16 -14.84
CA THR A 217 12.61 2.19 -16.22
C THR A 217 11.48 2.51 -17.18
N ASP A 218 11.78 3.30 -18.22
CA ASP A 218 10.86 3.53 -19.33
C ASP A 218 10.98 2.46 -20.44
N VAL A 219 12.12 1.77 -20.50
CA VAL A 219 12.50 0.85 -21.57
C VAL A 219 13.31 -0.30 -20.96
N LEU A 220 12.94 -1.54 -21.28
CA LEU A 220 13.68 -2.72 -20.87
C LEU A 220 14.21 -3.48 -22.10
N PRO A 221 15.47 -3.21 -22.52
CA PRO A 221 16.08 -3.87 -23.68
C PRO A 221 16.16 -5.38 -23.54
N ALA A 222 16.00 -6.11 -24.65
CA ALA A 222 16.11 -7.56 -24.68
C ALA A 222 17.44 -8.07 -24.07
N SER A 223 18.55 -7.35 -24.26
CA SER A 223 19.85 -7.68 -23.66
C SER A 223 19.87 -7.63 -22.13
N GLU A 224 18.94 -6.89 -21.52
CA GLU A 224 18.80 -6.73 -20.07
C GLU A 224 17.61 -7.52 -19.48
N GLN A 225 16.82 -8.19 -20.31
CA GLN A 225 15.77 -9.13 -19.89
C GLN A 225 16.37 -10.47 -19.40
N LYS A 226 17.42 -10.40 -18.59
CA LYS A 226 18.06 -11.55 -17.96
C LYS A 226 17.16 -12.06 -16.83
N PRO A 227 16.65 -13.29 -16.87
CA PRO A 227 15.72 -13.80 -15.85
C PRO A 227 16.32 -13.74 -14.45
N ALA A 228 15.47 -13.39 -13.48
CA ALA A 228 15.76 -13.44 -12.06
C ALA A 228 14.51 -13.91 -11.29
N THR A 229 14.70 -14.29 -10.04
CA THR A 229 13.61 -14.71 -9.15
C THR A 229 13.63 -13.87 -7.89
N VAL A 230 12.47 -13.37 -7.47
CA VAL A 230 12.27 -12.62 -6.23
C VAL A 230 11.38 -13.41 -5.29
N ARG A 231 11.78 -13.50 -4.02
CA ARG A 231 10.99 -14.16 -2.97
C ARG A 231 9.97 -13.17 -2.41
N VAL A 232 8.69 -13.51 -2.44
CA VAL A 232 7.59 -12.72 -1.84
C VAL A 232 6.74 -13.62 -0.97
N GLY A 233 6.73 -13.40 0.34
CA GLY A 233 6.03 -14.28 1.29
C GLY A 233 6.54 -15.71 1.16
N ASP A 234 5.68 -16.65 0.76
CA ASP A 234 6.00 -18.06 0.48
C ASP A 234 6.12 -18.43 -1.01
N ARG A 235 6.10 -17.43 -1.90
CA ARG A 235 6.26 -17.63 -3.34
C ARG A 235 7.63 -17.18 -3.88
N GLU A 236 8.03 -17.83 -4.96
CA GLU A 236 9.06 -17.38 -5.90
C GLU A 236 8.39 -16.75 -7.13
N VAL A 237 8.77 -15.52 -7.45
CA VAL A 237 8.12 -14.70 -8.48
C VAL A 237 9.16 -14.34 -9.55
N PRO A 238 8.88 -14.55 -10.85
CA PRO A 238 9.80 -14.17 -11.92
C PRO A 238 9.99 -12.66 -11.96
N SER A 239 11.20 -12.23 -12.31
CA SER A 239 11.58 -10.84 -12.58
C SER A 239 12.76 -10.82 -13.56
N PHE A 240 13.35 -9.66 -13.76
CA PHE A 240 14.60 -9.49 -14.51
C PHE A 240 15.68 -8.91 -13.60
N VAL A 241 16.95 -9.27 -13.80
CA VAL A 241 18.07 -8.83 -12.95
C VAL A 241 18.08 -7.32 -12.67
N PRO A 242 17.88 -6.42 -13.66
CA PRO A 242 17.84 -4.97 -13.39
C PRO A 242 16.68 -4.55 -12.48
N LEU A 243 15.59 -5.31 -12.48
CA LEU A 243 14.37 -5.09 -11.69
C LEU A 243 14.44 -5.70 -10.28
N THR A 244 15.53 -6.38 -9.92
CA THR A 244 15.76 -6.87 -8.55
C THR A 244 16.71 -6.01 -7.76
N LEU A 245 17.28 -4.97 -8.38
CA LEU A 245 18.23 -4.07 -7.73
C LEU A 245 17.51 -3.15 -6.72
N PRO A 246 18.14 -2.86 -5.57
CA PRO A 246 17.58 -1.92 -4.61
C PRO A 246 17.32 -0.54 -5.21
N THR A 247 16.14 0.01 -4.95
CA THR A 247 15.79 1.40 -5.32
C THR A 247 16.12 2.35 -4.17
N VAL A 248 16.20 3.66 -4.46
CA VAL A 248 16.41 4.70 -3.43
C VAL A 248 15.32 4.76 -2.35
N ASN A 249 14.18 4.11 -2.59
CA ASN A 249 13.07 4.05 -1.64
C ASN A 249 13.05 2.76 -0.80
N GLN A 250 14.02 1.87 -0.99
CA GLN A 250 14.12 0.62 -0.24
C GLN A 250 15.16 0.74 0.86
N VAL A 251 14.74 0.43 2.08
CA VAL A 251 15.63 0.30 3.24
C VAL A 251 16.17 -1.13 3.24
N THR A 252 17.47 -1.27 2.99
CA THR A 252 18.17 -2.58 2.90
C THR A 252 19.00 -2.91 4.13
N PHE A 253 18.90 -2.11 5.18
CA PHE A 253 19.59 -2.29 6.45
C PHE A 253 18.57 -2.50 7.59
N PRO A 254 18.96 -3.15 8.71
CA PRO A 254 18.08 -3.35 9.84
C PRO A 254 17.64 -2.02 10.48
N VAL A 255 16.37 -1.92 10.85
CA VAL A 255 15.82 -0.75 11.56
C VAL A 255 15.33 -1.18 12.93
N ASP A 256 15.76 -0.46 13.96
CA ASP A 256 15.19 -0.55 15.30
C ASP A 256 14.43 0.75 15.62
N ILE A 257 13.49 0.68 16.56
CA ILE A 257 12.72 1.84 17.02
C ILE A 257 12.97 2.07 18.50
N VAL A 258 13.18 3.32 18.88
CA VAL A 258 13.30 3.75 20.27
C VAL A 258 12.09 4.64 20.60
N TYR A 259 11.30 4.23 21.58
CA TYR A 259 10.27 5.07 22.21
C TYR A 259 10.80 5.62 23.52
N THR A 260 10.59 6.90 23.76
CA THR A 260 10.68 7.50 25.09
C THR A 260 9.27 7.58 25.67
N TRP A 261 9.06 7.05 26.87
CA TRP A 261 7.73 7.04 27.49
C TRP A 261 7.80 7.17 29.00
N VAL A 262 6.89 7.98 29.54
CA VAL A 262 6.62 8.12 30.98
C VAL A 262 5.13 8.31 31.22
N ASP A 263 4.66 7.94 32.41
CA ASP A 263 3.33 8.27 32.93
C ASP A 263 3.46 9.27 34.10
N GLY A 264 3.03 10.50 33.85
CA GLY A 264 3.06 11.60 34.80
C GLY A 264 2.04 11.51 35.91
N GLU A 265 1.02 10.66 35.79
CA GLU A 265 0.04 10.43 36.84
C GLU A 265 0.52 9.39 37.86
N GLU A 266 1.63 8.69 37.58
CA GLU A 266 2.18 7.74 38.52
C GLU A 266 2.69 8.45 39.79
N PRO A 267 2.23 8.03 41.00
CA PRO A 267 2.56 8.73 42.25
C PRO A 267 4.06 8.88 42.50
N ALA A 268 4.86 7.87 42.14
CA ALA A 268 6.31 7.89 42.30
C ALA A 268 6.96 8.98 41.44
N MET A 269 6.55 9.10 40.18
CA MET A 269 7.05 10.11 39.24
C MET A 269 6.62 11.52 39.66
N ARG A 270 5.37 11.69 40.11
CA ARG A 270 4.88 12.98 40.66
C ARG A 270 5.69 13.41 41.88
N ALA A 271 5.92 12.50 42.82
CA ALA A 271 6.70 12.78 44.01
C ALA A 271 8.17 13.09 43.68
N LYS A 272 8.77 12.35 42.74
CA LYS A 272 10.13 12.61 42.24
C LYS A 272 10.20 14.01 41.63
N ARG A 273 9.31 14.35 40.70
CA ARG A 273 9.29 15.69 40.06
C ARG A 273 9.09 16.82 41.07
N ALA A 274 8.14 16.70 42.00
CA ALA A 274 7.88 17.72 43.02
C ALA A 274 9.14 18.03 43.86
N ARG A 275 9.87 16.99 44.29
CA ARG A 275 11.12 17.15 45.07
C ARG A 275 12.21 17.95 44.33
N TYR A 276 12.34 17.76 43.02
CA TYR A 276 13.35 18.46 42.21
C TYR A 276 12.84 19.79 41.63
N GLN A 277 11.53 20.05 41.64
CA GLN A 277 10.94 21.35 41.32
C GLN A 277 11.14 22.37 42.45
N GLU A 278 11.09 21.93 43.71
CA GLU A 278 11.25 22.81 44.88
C GLU A 278 12.70 23.28 45.12
N GLY A 279 13.70 22.70 44.41
CA GLY A 279 15.13 22.96 44.64
C GLY A 279 15.95 23.49 43.46
N GLY A 280 15.34 23.87 42.33
CA GLY A 280 16.05 24.25 41.10
C GLY A 280 16.42 25.74 41.00
N ILE A 281 17.69 26.04 40.69
CA ILE A 281 18.23 27.40 40.37
C ILE A 281 17.97 27.78 38.90
N ALA A 282 17.40 26.91 38.07
CA ALA A 282 17.08 27.20 36.69
C ALA A 282 15.58 27.48 36.56
N GLU A 283 15.21 28.56 35.87
CA GLU A 283 13.91 28.69 35.22
C GLU A 283 13.68 27.44 34.36
N ILE A 284 13.03 26.43 34.94
CA ILE A 284 12.45 25.34 34.16
C ILE A 284 11.38 26.03 33.34
N LEU A 285 11.70 26.29 32.07
CA LEU A 285 10.79 26.91 31.10
C LEU A 285 9.40 26.32 31.30
N ASP A 286 8.38 27.17 31.39
CA ASP A 286 6.96 26.80 31.56
C ASP A 286 6.47 25.78 30.50
N LYS A 287 7.24 25.65 29.40
CA LYS A 287 7.08 24.61 28.37
C LYS A 287 7.45 23.20 28.84
N GLU A 288 8.35 22.99 29.78
CA GLU A 288 8.86 21.68 30.27
C GLU A 288 8.07 21.15 31.49
N THR A 289 7.29 22.01 32.15
CA THR A 289 6.46 21.68 33.31
C THR A 289 5.01 21.32 32.94
N ASN A 290 4.58 21.61 31.71
CA ASN A 290 3.18 21.44 31.30
C ASN A 290 2.71 19.99 31.50
N ALA A 291 1.63 19.81 32.28
CA ALA A 291 1.09 18.51 32.64
C ALA A 291 0.79 17.62 31.43
N SER A 292 0.43 18.24 30.30
CA SER A 292 0.15 17.56 29.03
C SER A 292 1.32 16.76 28.46
N ARG A 293 2.58 17.06 28.81
CA ARG A 293 3.75 16.30 28.37
C ARG A 293 3.92 14.95 29.05
N TYR A 294 3.25 14.76 30.18
CA TYR A 294 3.38 13.56 30.99
C TYR A 294 2.07 12.78 31.06
N THR A 295 0.97 13.28 30.47
CA THR A 295 -0.29 12.53 30.41
C THR A 295 -0.19 11.44 29.34
N SER A 296 -0.31 10.18 29.76
CA SER A 296 -0.43 9.04 28.85
C SER A 296 -1.88 8.86 28.41
N HIS A 297 -2.15 8.84 27.11
CA HIS A 297 -3.46 8.54 26.52
C HIS A 297 -3.44 7.23 25.71
N ASP A 298 -2.67 6.24 26.18
CA ASP A 298 -2.43 4.98 25.47
C ASP A 298 -1.71 5.18 24.10
N GLU A 299 -1.02 6.30 23.84
CA GLU A 299 -0.37 6.54 22.55
C GLU A 299 0.67 5.46 22.23
N LEU A 300 1.50 5.07 23.21
CA LEU A 300 2.48 4.00 23.06
C LEU A 300 1.80 2.67 22.66
N LYS A 301 0.69 2.33 23.32
CA LYS A 301 -0.08 1.10 23.04
C LYS A 301 -0.62 1.07 21.62
N TYR A 302 -1.18 2.18 21.13
CA TYR A 302 -1.66 2.26 19.75
C TYR A 302 -0.51 2.32 18.74
N SER A 303 0.60 2.98 19.09
CA SER A 303 1.79 3.07 18.24
C SER A 303 2.45 1.70 18.04
N LEU A 304 2.64 0.91 19.10
CA LEU A 304 3.17 -0.45 19.03
C LEU A 304 2.28 -1.38 18.17
N ARG A 305 0.96 -1.25 18.27
CA ARG A 305 0.02 -1.99 17.40
C ARG A 305 0.14 -1.57 15.95
N SER A 306 0.31 -0.28 15.68
CA SER A 306 0.55 0.23 14.33
C SER A 306 1.86 -0.32 13.76
N LEU A 307 2.94 -0.36 14.54
CA LEU A 307 4.20 -0.98 14.11
C LEU A 307 4.02 -2.45 13.78
N ALA A 308 3.39 -3.23 14.66
CA ALA A 308 3.14 -4.65 14.42
C ALA A 308 2.30 -4.89 13.14
N MET A 309 1.40 -3.96 12.81
CA MET A 309 0.52 -4.06 11.64
C MET A 309 1.17 -3.56 10.34
N TYR A 310 2.06 -2.57 10.39
CA TYR A 310 2.49 -1.84 9.18
C TYR A 310 4.00 -1.74 8.99
N ALA A 311 4.81 -2.17 9.96
CA ALA A 311 6.26 -2.01 9.97
C ALA A 311 6.97 -3.33 10.31
N ASP A 312 6.72 -4.37 9.53
CA ASP A 312 7.34 -5.69 9.67
C ASP A 312 8.86 -5.69 9.42
N PHE A 313 9.38 -4.63 8.79
CA PHE A 313 10.82 -4.39 8.62
C PHE A 313 11.53 -3.97 9.91
N VAL A 314 10.80 -3.63 10.98
CA VAL A 314 11.39 -3.27 12.27
C VAL A 314 11.87 -4.54 12.96
N ARG A 315 13.17 -4.57 13.28
CA ARG A 315 13.82 -5.70 13.92
C ARG A 315 13.57 -5.72 15.43
N HIS A 316 13.72 -4.58 16.09
CA HIS A 316 13.62 -4.47 17.55
C HIS A 316 13.04 -3.13 17.99
N ILE A 317 12.32 -3.14 19.11
CA ILE A 317 11.70 -1.97 19.74
C ILE A 317 12.26 -1.82 21.15
N TYR A 318 12.90 -0.68 21.42
CA TYR A 318 13.34 -0.27 22.75
C TYR A 318 12.37 0.75 23.32
N ILE A 319 11.95 0.57 24.56
CA ILE A 319 11.07 1.50 25.27
C ILE A 319 11.85 2.03 26.46
N VAL A 320 12.35 3.26 26.34
CA VAL A 320 13.14 3.94 27.38
C VAL A 320 12.20 4.64 28.35
N THR A 321 12.32 4.32 29.65
CA THR A 321 11.46 4.85 30.72
C THR A 321 12.28 5.36 31.91
N ASP A 322 11.63 6.07 32.84
CA ASP A 322 12.19 6.46 34.15
C ASP A 322 11.68 5.52 35.24
N GLY A 323 12.12 4.25 35.22
CA GLY A 323 11.69 3.24 36.20
C GLY A 323 10.25 2.75 36.08
N GLN A 324 9.56 3.15 35.00
CA GLN A 324 8.16 2.83 34.77
C GLN A 324 8.00 1.70 33.76
N LYS A 325 6.88 0.97 33.88
CA LYS A 325 6.45 -0.02 32.90
C LYS A 325 4.95 0.09 32.67
N PRO A 326 4.47 0.22 31.41
CA PRO A 326 3.03 0.22 31.16
C PRO A 326 2.41 -1.11 31.60
N HIS A 327 1.32 -1.05 32.40
CA HIS A 327 0.67 -2.25 32.96
C HIS A 327 0.12 -3.22 31.90
N TRP A 328 -0.17 -2.72 30.69
CA TRP A 328 -0.68 -3.48 29.56
C TRP A 328 0.43 -4.06 28.67
N LEU A 329 1.69 -3.70 28.90
CA LEU A 329 2.83 -4.14 28.10
C LEU A 329 3.32 -5.50 28.58
N ASP A 330 3.34 -6.45 27.66
CA ASP A 330 4.11 -7.69 27.80
C ASP A 330 5.54 -7.44 27.29
N ASP A 331 6.48 -7.26 28.22
CA ASP A 331 7.90 -7.08 27.93
C ASP A 331 8.65 -8.39 27.70
N SER A 332 7.97 -9.53 27.83
CA SER A 332 8.51 -10.83 27.38
C SER A 332 8.26 -11.08 25.89
N ALA A 333 7.49 -10.21 25.24
CA ALA A 333 7.23 -10.28 23.81
C ALA A 333 8.54 -10.21 23.01
N PRO A 334 8.75 -11.11 22.02
CA PRO A 334 9.94 -11.07 21.18
C PRO A 334 10.13 -9.72 20.48
N GLY A 335 11.37 -9.22 20.46
CA GLY A 335 11.72 -7.97 19.78
C GLY A 335 11.35 -6.70 20.56
N ILE A 336 10.97 -6.79 21.84
CA ILE A 336 10.72 -5.64 22.72
C ILE A 336 11.69 -5.67 23.90
N THR A 337 12.23 -4.50 24.27
CA THR A 337 13.02 -4.35 25.49
C THR A 337 12.67 -3.04 26.19
N VAL A 338 12.27 -3.13 27.46
CA VAL A 338 12.13 -1.95 28.32
C VAL A 338 13.50 -1.63 28.91
N VAL A 339 13.95 -0.40 28.71
CA VAL A 339 15.25 0.10 29.17
C VAL A 339 15.01 1.21 30.18
N ASP A 340 15.64 1.11 31.33
CA ASP A 340 15.61 2.20 32.29
C ASP A 340 16.63 3.26 31.87
N HIS A 341 16.28 4.55 31.93
CA HIS A 341 17.21 5.62 31.56
C HIS A 341 18.49 5.64 32.42
N ARG A 342 18.49 4.99 33.60
CA ARG A 342 19.66 4.78 34.47
C ARG A 342 20.70 3.85 33.85
N ASP A 343 20.30 3.01 32.91
CA ASP A 343 21.21 2.14 32.16
C ASP A 343 21.92 2.90 31.02
N ILE A 344 21.44 4.09 30.68
CA ILE A 344 21.96 4.94 29.60
C ILE A 344 22.80 6.10 30.16
N PHE A 345 22.30 6.78 31.18
CA PHE A 345 22.96 7.96 31.75
C PHE A 345 23.91 7.61 32.90
N PRO A 346 25.04 8.33 33.01
CA PRO A 346 25.84 8.37 34.23
C PRO A 346 25.00 8.77 35.46
N ALA A 347 25.31 8.20 36.62
CA ALA A 347 24.52 8.42 37.84
C ALA A 347 24.55 9.88 38.35
N ASP A 348 25.58 10.65 38.00
CA ASP A 348 25.80 12.03 38.44
C ASP A 348 25.00 13.08 37.65
N VAL A 349 24.46 12.71 36.48
CA VAL A 349 23.59 13.60 35.68
C VAL A 349 22.10 13.38 35.94
N LEU A 350 21.73 12.39 36.76
CA LEU A 350 20.35 12.07 37.08
C LEU A 350 19.81 12.84 38.30
N PRO A 351 18.51 13.20 38.33
CA PRO A 351 17.49 12.86 37.33
C PRO A 351 17.46 13.82 36.13
N VAL A 352 17.20 13.25 34.94
CA VAL A 352 16.91 14.03 33.72
C VAL A 352 15.45 13.82 33.34
N PHE A 353 14.71 14.93 33.19
CA PHE A 353 13.29 14.92 32.78
C PHE A 353 13.08 15.39 31.33
N ASN A 354 14.17 15.68 30.61
CA ASN A 354 14.15 16.13 29.22
C ASN A 354 14.41 14.95 28.27
N SER A 355 13.45 14.63 27.40
CA SER A 355 13.62 13.54 26.42
C SER A 355 14.72 13.80 25.40
N HIS A 356 15.05 15.08 25.13
CA HIS A 356 16.17 15.46 24.25
C HIS A 356 17.55 15.06 24.77
N ALA A 357 17.66 14.62 26.02
CA ALA A 357 18.91 14.04 26.50
C ALA A 357 19.09 12.59 26.02
N ILE A 358 18.00 11.92 25.63
CA ILE A 358 17.95 10.54 25.15
C ILE A 358 17.94 10.49 23.61
N GLU A 359 17.21 11.42 22.98
CA GLU A 359 17.15 11.64 21.51
C GLU A 359 18.46 12.24 20.97
#